data_AF-Q556V3-F1
#
_entry.id   AF-Q556V3-F1
#
_cell.length_a   1.000
_cell.length_b   1.000
_cell.length_c   1.000
_cell.angle_alpha   90.00
_cell.angle_beta   90.00
_cell.angle_gamma   90.00
#
_symmetry.space_group_name_H-M   'P 1'
#
loop_
_entity.id
_entity.type
_entity.pdbx_description
1 polymer ?
#
loop_
_entity_poly.entity_id
_entity_poly.type
_entity_poly.pdbx_seq_one_letter_code
_entity_poly.pdbx_strand_id
1 'polypeptide(L)' 'MLKILIAILVVISLFSNVNAIDIGDYQNEAQCAIGCVKNAPNYSYECANWSFPSCRDLLKKCAIECAEAYENAR' A
#
# COMPACT_ATOMS: atom_id res chain seq x y z
N MET A 1 -17.42 -23.15 25.44
CA MET A 1 -16.32 -22.18 25.62
C MET A 1 -15.12 -22.44 24.68
N LEU A 2 -14.82 -23.68 24.30
CA LEU A 2 -13.72 -24.02 23.36
C LEU A 2 -13.77 -23.28 22.00
N LYS A 3 -14.97 -23.04 21.45
CA LYS A 3 -15.16 -22.40 20.14
C LYS A 3 -14.65 -20.95 20.07
N ILE A 4 -14.67 -20.23 21.20
CA ILE A 4 -14.21 -18.83 21.26
C ILE A 4 -12.68 -18.78 21.18
N LEU A 5 -11.98 -19.74 21.81
CA LEU A 5 -10.51 -19.80 21.79
C LEU A 5 -9.95 -20.03 20.38
N ILE A 6 -10.62 -20.87 19.58
CA ILE A 6 -10.21 -21.14 18.19
C ILE A 6 -10.37 -19.89 17.33
N ALA A 7 -11.48 -19.15 17.50
CA ALA A 7 -11.70 -17.91 16.74
C ALA A 7 -10.62 -16.85 17.03
N ILE A 8 -10.22 -16.70 18.30
CA ILE A 8 -9.15 -15.77 18.68
C ILE A 8 -7.81 -16.18 18.05
N LEU A 9 -7.48 -17.47 18.06
CA LEU A 9 -6.26 -17.98 17.42
C LEU A 9 -6.24 -17.73 15.90
N VAL A 10 -7.36 -17.93 15.21
CA VAL A 10 -7.45 -17.65 13.76
C VAL A 10 -7.26 -16.17 13.45
N VAL A 11 -7.85 -15.28 14.26
CA VAL A 11 -7.69 -13.83 14.11
C VAL A 11 -6.25 -13.40 14.38
N ILE A 12 -5.61 -13.93 15.43
CA ILE A 12 -4.19 -13.65 15.72
C ILE A 12 -3.31 -14.17 14.58
N SER A 13 -3.53 -15.38 14.06
CA SER A 13 -2.78 -15.92 12.93
C SER A 13 -2.95 -15.09 11.65
N LEU A 14 -4.16 -14.58 11.39
CA LEU A 14 -4.41 -13.65 10.28
C LEU A 14 -3.65 -12.32 10.48
N PHE A 15 -3.68 -11.73 11.68
CA PHE A 15 -2.91 -10.51 11.97
C PHE A 15 -1.40 -10.74 11.97
N SER A 16 -0.92 -11.91 12.38
CA SER A 16 0.50 -12.28 12.30
C SER A 16 0.98 -12.42 10.85
N ASN A 17 0.12 -12.85 9.93
CA ASN A 17 0.42 -12.87 8.50
C ASN A 17 0.35 -11.47 7.87
N VAL A 18 -0.48 -10.56 8.39
CA VAL A 18 -0.53 -9.16 7.93
C VAL A 18 0.69 -8.37 8.45
N ASN A 19 1.18 -8.68 9.65
CA ASN A 19 2.45 -8.14 10.18
C ASN A 19 3.70 -8.73 9.51
N ALA A 20 3.56 -9.74 8.64
CA ALA A 20 4.65 -10.23 7.80
C ALA A 20 4.85 -9.39 6.52
N ILE A 21 3.97 -8.42 6.26
CA ILE A 21 4.35 -7.28 5.42
C ILE A 21 5.30 -6.47 6.28
N ASP A 22 6.60 -6.66 6.02
CA ASP A 22 7.66 -5.95 6.70
C ASP A 22 7.31 -4.45 6.67
N ILE A 23 7.43 -3.77 7.81
CA ILE A 23 7.21 -2.31 7.84
C ILE A 23 8.15 -1.63 6.83
N GLY A 24 9.30 -2.26 6.52
CA GLY A 24 10.17 -1.87 5.41
C GLY A 24 9.52 -1.98 4.03
N ASP A 25 8.75 -3.03 3.76
CA ASP A 25 8.02 -3.20 2.50
C ASP A 25 6.87 -2.21 2.38
N TYR A 26 6.13 -1.94 3.47
CA TYR A 26 5.08 -0.91 3.45
C TYR A 26 5.65 0.50 3.29
N GLN A 27 6.81 0.78 3.91
CA GLN A 27 7.52 2.04 3.67
C GLN A 27 8.04 2.14 2.23
N ASN A 28 8.55 1.05 1.66
CA ASN A 28 9.02 1.05 0.29
C ASN A 28 7.88 1.15 -0.73
N GLU A 29 6.72 0.51 -0.51
CA GLU A 29 5.52 0.71 -1.33
C GLU A 29 5.03 2.14 -1.25
N ALA A 30 4.94 2.72 -0.05
CA ALA A 30 4.52 4.11 0.11
C ALA A 30 5.53 5.09 -0.51
N GLN A 31 6.83 4.86 -0.35
CA GLN A 31 7.86 5.66 -0.99
C GLN A 31 7.86 5.49 -2.50
N CYS A 32 7.65 4.28 -3.00
CA CYS A 32 7.51 3.99 -4.42
C CYS A 32 6.32 4.75 -5.00
N ALA A 33 5.15 4.68 -4.36
CA ALA A 33 3.95 5.36 -4.83
C ALA A 33 4.15 6.89 -4.82
N ILE A 34 4.73 7.46 -3.76
CA ILE A 34 5.04 8.90 -3.70
C ILE A 34 6.07 9.30 -4.76
N GLY A 35 7.10 8.49 -4.98
CA GLY A 35 8.12 8.72 -6.00
C GLY A 35 7.54 8.68 -7.40
N CYS A 36 6.70 7.69 -7.70
CA CYS A 36 5.97 7.57 -8.95
C CYS A 36 5.07 8.79 -9.19
N VAL A 37 4.28 9.18 -8.19
CA VAL A 37 3.39 10.35 -8.28
C VAL A 37 4.18 11.63 -8.55
N LYS A 38 5.32 11.85 -7.87
CA LYS A 38 6.19 13.02 -8.08
C LYS A 38 6.84 13.06 -9.47
N ASN A 39 7.06 11.90 -10.08
CA ASN A 39 7.63 11.78 -11.42
C ASN A 39 6.59 11.90 -12.54
N ALA A 40 5.29 11.93 -12.20
CA ALA A 40 4.26 12.13 -13.21
C ALA A 40 4.38 13.52 -13.84
N PRO A 41 4.28 13.65 -15.18
CA PRO A 41 4.48 14.92 -15.88
C PRO A 41 3.51 16.02 -15.45
N ASN A 42 2.34 15.65 -14.95
CA ASN A 42 1.32 16.58 -14.48
C ASN A 42 1.27 16.68 -12.96
N TYR A 43 2.21 16.11 -12.21
CA TYR A 43 2.21 16.08 -10.74
C TYR A 43 1.90 17.45 -10.13
N SER A 44 2.62 18.48 -10.56
CA SER A 44 2.50 19.84 -10.03
C SER A 44 1.10 20.42 -10.19
N TYR A 45 0.37 19.99 -11.23
CA TYR A 45 -0.98 20.46 -11.54
C TYR A 45 -2.03 19.54 -10.90
N GLU A 46 -1.91 18.23 -11.10
CA GLU A 46 -2.89 17.24 -10.64
C GLU A 46 -2.83 17.00 -9.13
N CYS A 47 -1.66 17.17 -8.52
CA CYS A 47 -1.39 17.04 -7.09
C CYS A 47 -0.97 18.36 -6.42
N ALA A 48 -1.28 19.52 -7.03
CA ALA A 48 -1.14 20.82 -6.36
C ALA A 48 -1.83 20.83 -4.99
N ASN A 49 -2.96 20.12 -4.90
CA ASN A 49 -3.62 19.76 -3.66
C ASN A 49 -3.85 18.24 -3.66
N TRP A 50 -3.30 17.54 -2.67
CA TRP A 50 -3.48 16.09 -2.46
C TRP A 50 -4.95 15.65 -2.36
N SER A 51 -5.87 16.59 -2.16
CA SER A 51 -7.31 16.34 -2.11
C SER A 51 -7.96 16.22 -3.49
N PHE A 52 -7.26 16.61 -4.55
CA PHE A 52 -7.84 16.54 -5.89
C PHE A 52 -8.07 15.09 -6.33
N PRO A 53 -9.21 14.80 -6.97
CA PRO A 53 -9.50 13.46 -7.48
C PRO A 53 -8.41 12.94 -8.42
N SER A 54 -7.88 13.80 -9.30
CA SER A 54 -6.76 13.48 -10.20
C SER A 54 -5.53 13.01 -9.44
N CYS A 55 -5.19 13.67 -8.33
CA CYS A 55 -4.07 13.22 -7.49
C CYS A 55 -4.32 11.86 -6.87
N ARG A 56 -5.54 11.60 -6.37
CA ARG A 56 -5.90 10.30 -5.78
C ARG A 56 -5.87 9.18 -6.81
N ASP A 57 -6.34 9.45 -8.02
CA ASP A 57 -6.33 8.46 -9.11
C ASP A 57 -4.90 8.15 -9.55
N LEU A 58 -4.05 9.18 -9.66
CA LEU A 58 -2.62 9.03 -9.92
C LEU A 58 -1.92 8.22 -8.82
N LEU A 59 -2.23 8.52 -7.55
CA LEU A 59 -1.68 7.79 -6.41
C LEU A 59 -2.12 6.33 -6.37
N LYS A 60 -3.38 6.03 -6.71
CA LYS A 60 -3.86 4.66 -6.86
C LYS A 60 -3.14 3.93 -7.99
N LYS A 61 -2.97 4.58 -9.15
CA LYS A 61 -2.24 4.00 -10.27
C LYS A 61 -0.80 3.65 -9.88
N CYS A 62 -0.11 4.60 -9.26
CA CYS A 62 1.24 4.40 -8.77
C CYS A 62 1.32 3.32 -7.68
N ALA A 63 0.35 3.24 -6.77
CA ALA A 63 0.31 2.19 -5.76
C ALA A 63 0.15 0.80 -6.38
N ILE A 64 -0.68 0.65 -7.43
CA ILE A 64 -0.84 -0.61 -8.16
C ILE A 64 0.47 -0.98 -8.88
N GLU A 65 1.09 -0.05 -9.61
CA GLU A 65 2.36 -0.30 -10.31
C GLU A 65 3.48 -0.68 -9.32
N CYS A 66 3.53 -0.05 -8.15
CA CYS A 66 4.51 -0.36 -7.12
C CYS A 66 4.26 -1.74 -6.49
N ALA A 67 3.01 -2.11 -6.23
CA ALA A 67 2.65 -3.44 -5.74
C ALA A 67 3.01 -4.53 -6.76
N GLU A 68 2.71 -4.31 -8.04
CA GLU A 68 3.08 -5.22 -9.13
C GLU A 68 4.61 -5.35 -9.27
N ALA A 69 5.35 -4.24 -9.15
CA ALA A 69 6.81 -4.27 -9.17
C ALA A 69 7.39 -5.06 -7.99
N TYR A 70 6.75 -4.96 -6.81
CA TYR A 70 7.14 -5.68 -5.61
C TYR A 70 6.87 -7.19 -5.71
N GLU A 71 5.71 -7.59 -6.21
CA GLU A 71 5.41 -9.00 -6.47
C GLU A 71 6.37 -9.60 -7.50
N ASN A 72 6.74 -8.87 -8.55
CA ASN A 72 7.68 -9.34 -9.58
C ASN A 72 9.15 -9.37 -9.11
N ALA A 73 9.50 -8.69 -8.01
CA ALA A 73 10.85 -8.69 -7.44
C ALA A 73 11.10 -9.85 -6.46
N ARG A 74 10.07 -10.65 -6.15
CA ARG A 74 10.09 -11.74 -5.18
C ARG A 74 10.20 -13.11 -5.86
#